data_AF-A0A3P8DD36-F1
#
_entry.id   AF-A0A3P8DD36-F1
#
_cell.length_a   1.000
_cell.length_b   1.000
_cell.length_c   1.000
_cell.angle_alpha   90.00
_cell.angle_beta   90.00
_cell.angle_gamma   90.00
#
_symmetry.space_group_name_H-M   'P 1'
#
loop_
_entity.id
_entity.type
_entity.pdbx_description
1 polymer ?
#
loop_
_entity_poly.entity_id
_entity_poly.type
_entity_poly.pdbx_seq_one_letter_code
_entity_poly.pdbx_strand_id
1 'polypeptide(L)'
;MSKEEEKDVRRTYLLRVASHILGLNIVEEKLRHLQPIETFCDTNATLLTIALTEQRGVDLSNTMKSGTLPRVVFYKSRPTPLTNENYKAMVNVMSMNGASNEVFLKSVQNVTEQYNEAFEPLQIIIDTIEDREIDELIGLVEAFEDTCDALWNSQPPYPETRMRSLIQCMESYLCEQITAKIDETKLWKDSEAVEKLNAGISACAQWDLSVQLMTGQTWKRQVEDTWKGDPVDMKYLQGFKKRLGEVLSLKQLGPQIALLLNERGVEAEVEKTIETAMRNTAVTEKALDPIIERTLPVLKSRLQPNKLENNHLTADLEKYKNFLCRAKIKEKLQSEREALLTQLSTKLVDKEREIDNRMSTYSEQGRFLTEIAAKVVWIRQQSNKLENLKSLCSALLDDLTGYPTLNTRMTSFMDKLKQAEQESYDQW
;
A
#
# COMPACT_ATOMS: atom_id res chain seq x y z
N MET A 1 -9.73 39.43 55.14
CA MET A 1 -8.96 38.74 54.09
C MET A 1 -9.98 38.07 53.17
N SER A 2 -10.20 38.65 51.99
CA SER A 2 -11.21 38.23 51.01
C SER A 2 -10.80 36.91 50.35
N LYS A 3 -11.64 35.89 50.46
CA LYS A 3 -11.58 34.73 49.58
C LYS A 3 -12.00 35.19 48.18
N GLU A 4 -11.05 35.31 47.25
CA GLU A 4 -11.40 35.15 45.84
C GLU A 4 -11.95 33.74 45.69
N GLU A 5 -13.24 33.61 45.35
CA GLU A 5 -13.82 32.33 44.97
C GLU A 5 -13.05 31.80 43.75
N GLU A 6 -12.42 30.64 43.91
CA GLU A 6 -11.71 29.96 42.84
C GLU A 6 -12.71 29.61 41.74
N LYS A 7 -12.69 30.38 40.64
CA LYS A 7 -13.64 30.23 39.53
C LYS A 7 -13.52 28.84 38.92
N ASP A 8 -14.64 28.15 38.76
CA ASP A 8 -14.68 26.82 38.17
C ASP A 8 -14.18 26.86 36.72
N VAL A 9 -13.03 26.24 36.47
CA VAL A 9 -12.36 26.22 35.16
C VAL A 9 -13.22 25.57 34.08
N ARG A 10 -14.08 24.61 34.44
CA ARG A 10 -14.97 23.90 33.51
C ARG A 10 -16.06 24.85 33.02
N ARG A 11 -16.72 25.56 33.94
CA ARG A 11 -17.78 26.53 33.63
C ARG A 11 -17.22 27.73 32.86
N THR A 12 -16.05 28.23 33.28
CA THR A 12 -15.33 29.32 32.60
C THR A 12 -15.02 28.97 31.15
N TYR A 13 -14.60 27.73 30.87
CA TYR A 13 -14.36 27.26 29.51
C TYR A 13 -15.63 27.28 28.65
N LEU A 14 -16.74 26.70 29.15
CA LEU A 14 -18.01 26.65 28.43
C LEU A 14 -18.52 28.05 28.08
N LEU A 15 -18.49 28.97 29.04
CA LEU A 15 -18.94 30.35 28.83
C LEU A 15 -18.03 31.13 27.89
N ARG A 16 -16.71 30.88 27.91
CA ARG A 16 -15.77 31.50 26.95
C ARG A 16 -16.03 31.02 25.52
N VAL A 17 -16.26 29.72 25.32
CA VAL A 17 -16.60 29.16 24.01
C VAL A 17 -17.93 29.73 23.52
N ALA A 18 -18.96 29.75 24.36
CA ALA A 18 -20.26 30.33 24.01
C ALA A 18 -20.17 31.83 23.69
N SER A 19 -19.36 32.57 24.46
CA SER A 19 -19.10 34.00 24.24
C SER A 19 -18.50 34.25 22.86
N HIS A 20 -17.52 33.43 22.46
CA HIS A 20 -16.89 33.52 21.15
C HIS A 20 -17.88 33.23 20.01
N ILE A 21 -18.69 32.16 20.14
CA ILE A 21 -19.63 31.74 19.10
C ILE A 21 -20.80 32.73 18.96
N LEU A 22 -21.35 33.24 20.07
CA LEU A 22 -22.50 34.15 20.06
C LEU A 22 -22.11 35.63 19.93
N GLY A 23 -20.81 35.96 19.98
CA GLY A 23 -20.34 37.35 19.94
C GLY A 23 -20.78 38.19 21.14
N LEU A 24 -20.96 37.56 22.31
CA LEU A 24 -21.41 38.21 23.55
C LEU A 24 -20.38 38.02 24.67
N ASN A 25 -20.31 38.96 25.61
CA ASN A 25 -19.50 38.79 26.83
C ASN A 25 -20.31 38.08 27.92
N ILE A 26 -20.32 36.73 27.85
CA ILE A 26 -21.04 35.86 28.77
C ILE A 26 -20.09 35.45 29.91
N VAL A 27 -20.39 35.92 31.12
CA VAL A 27 -19.65 35.58 32.35
C VAL A 27 -20.64 35.20 33.44
N GLU A 28 -20.23 34.36 34.40
CA GLU A 28 -21.11 33.81 35.43
C GLU A 28 -21.87 34.90 36.20
N GLU A 29 -21.22 36.03 36.47
CA GLU A 29 -21.79 37.15 37.22
C GLU A 29 -22.95 37.85 36.50
N LYS A 30 -23.11 37.61 35.18
CA LYS A 30 -24.19 38.18 34.35
C LYS A 30 -25.33 37.21 34.09
N LEU A 31 -25.23 35.96 34.55
CA LEU A 31 -26.24 34.94 34.32
C LEU A 31 -27.34 34.99 35.38
N ARG A 32 -28.60 34.86 34.96
CA ARG A 32 -29.75 34.87 35.88
C ARG A 32 -29.83 33.59 36.72
N HIS A 33 -29.45 32.44 36.14
CA HIS A 33 -29.49 31.13 36.78
C HIS A 33 -28.29 30.28 36.35
N LEU A 34 -27.52 29.78 37.33
CA LEU A 34 -26.38 28.89 37.08
C LEU A 34 -26.77 27.40 37.11
N GLN A 35 -27.92 27.06 37.68
CA GLN A 35 -28.37 25.67 37.85
C GLN A 35 -28.19 24.78 36.60
N PRO A 36 -28.46 25.25 35.35
CA PRO A 36 -28.29 24.38 34.20
C PRO A 36 -26.83 24.08 33.86
N ILE A 37 -25.92 25.05 34.00
CA ILE A 37 -24.48 24.83 33.76
C ILE A 37 -23.88 24.00 34.90
N GLU A 38 -24.36 24.17 36.13
CA GLU A 38 -23.99 23.32 37.28
C GLU A 38 -24.46 21.89 37.08
N THR A 39 -25.72 21.71 36.69
CA THR A 39 -26.28 20.39 36.39
C THR A 39 -25.50 19.71 35.27
N PHE A 40 -25.14 20.46 34.23
CA PHE A 40 -24.29 19.93 33.16
C PHE A 40 -22.89 19.57 33.65
N CYS A 41 -22.23 20.38 34.49
CA CYS A 41 -20.89 20.06 34.97
C CYS A 41 -20.89 18.89 35.97
N ASP A 42 -21.81 18.89 36.93
CA ASP A 42 -21.69 18.12 38.17
C ASP A 42 -22.56 16.84 38.19
N THR A 43 -23.37 16.60 37.16
CA THR A 43 -24.25 15.42 37.08
C THR A 43 -24.06 14.62 35.79
N ASN A 44 -24.86 13.57 35.62
CA ASN A 44 -24.92 12.78 34.39
C ASN A 44 -25.70 13.47 33.25
N ALA A 45 -26.19 14.70 33.45
CA ALA A 45 -26.81 15.47 32.38
C ALA A 45 -25.81 15.66 31.23
N THR A 46 -26.26 15.32 30.01
CA THR A 46 -25.41 15.30 28.83
C THR A 46 -25.59 16.52 27.94
N LEU A 47 -26.48 17.46 28.28
CA LEU A 47 -26.84 18.57 27.43
C LEU A 47 -26.85 19.90 28.20
N LEU A 48 -26.28 20.94 27.60
CA LEU A 48 -26.43 22.33 28.01
C LEU A 48 -26.66 23.17 26.76
N THR A 49 -27.78 23.88 26.74
CA THR A 49 -28.13 24.84 25.69
C THR A 49 -27.98 26.25 26.25
N ILE A 50 -27.28 27.11 25.51
CA ILE A 50 -27.16 28.54 25.77
C ILE A 50 -27.78 29.26 24.57
N ALA A 51 -29.00 29.76 24.75
CA ALA A 51 -29.77 30.39 23.67
C ALA A 51 -29.75 31.92 23.82
N LEU A 52 -29.58 32.62 22.70
CA LEU A 52 -29.73 34.06 22.65
C LEU A 52 -31.20 34.42 22.91
N THR A 53 -31.44 35.45 23.72
CA THR A 53 -32.78 36.00 23.96
C THR A 53 -33.00 37.25 23.10
N GLU A 54 -34.26 37.61 22.87
CA GLU A 54 -34.64 38.81 22.09
C GLU A 54 -34.05 40.11 22.67
N GLN A 55 -33.75 40.13 23.97
CA GLN A 55 -33.14 41.26 24.68
C GLN A 55 -31.60 41.28 24.62
N ARG A 56 -30.98 40.52 23.70
CA ARG A 56 -29.51 40.33 23.61
C ARG A 56 -28.86 39.79 24.90
N GLY A 57 -29.63 39.05 25.71
CA GLY A 57 -29.12 38.24 26.82
C GLY A 57 -29.01 36.76 26.44
N VAL A 58 -28.74 35.89 27.41
CA VAL A 58 -28.73 34.43 27.20
C VAL A 58 -29.63 33.71 28.20
N ASP A 59 -30.26 32.63 27.77
CA ASP A 59 -30.99 31.66 28.60
C ASP A 59 -30.25 30.33 28.59
N LEU A 60 -30.17 29.68 29.75
CA LEU A 60 -29.49 28.39 29.92
C LEU A 60 -30.53 27.29 30.18
N SER A 61 -30.40 26.14 29.53
CA SER A 61 -31.25 24.97 29.78
C SER A 61 -30.52 23.66 29.56
N ASN A 62 -30.91 22.59 30.26
CA ASN A 62 -30.44 21.22 29.96
C ASN A 62 -31.34 20.46 28.99
N THR A 63 -32.23 21.18 28.29
CA THR A 63 -33.17 20.63 27.32
C THR A 63 -33.03 21.36 25.99
N MET A 64 -33.29 20.64 24.90
CA MET A 64 -33.42 21.22 23.57
C MET A 64 -34.76 21.95 23.47
N LYS A 65 -34.74 23.29 23.47
CA LYS A 65 -35.92 24.10 23.17
C LYS A 65 -35.94 24.41 21.68
N SER A 66 -37.11 24.35 21.05
CA SER A 66 -37.30 24.83 19.68
C SER A 66 -37.31 26.36 19.64
N GLY A 67 -36.74 26.95 18.60
CA GLY A 67 -36.63 28.40 18.47
C GLY A 67 -35.97 28.78 17.14
N THR A 68 -35.87 30.07 16.85
CA THR A 68 -35.20 30.60 15.63
C THR A 68 -33.93 31.40 15.96
N LEU A 69 -33.77 31.82 17.21
CA LEU A 69 -32.63 32.57 17.68
C LEU A 69 -31.36 31.69 17.74
N PRO A 70 -30.16 32.29 17.51
CA PRO A 70 -28.89 31.62 17.68
C PRO A 70 -28.75 30.97 19.05
N ARG A 71 -28.21 29.75 19.09
CA ARG A 71 -27.90 29.05 20.34
C ARG A 71 -26.66 28.19 20.19
N VAL A 72 -26.00 27.97 21.30
CA VAL A 72 -24.87 27.06 21.42
C VAL A 72 -25.31 25.87 22.26
N VAL A 73 -25.14 24.67 21.73
CA VAL A 73 -25.48 23.42 22.40
C VAL A 73 -24.19 22.69 22.73
N PHE A 74 -23.91 22.56 24.01
CA PHE A 74 -22.87 21.68 24.52
C PHE A 74 -23.47 20.32 24.83
N TYR A 75 -22.75 19.26 24.45
CA TYR A 75 -23.13 17.91 24.83
C TYR A 75 -21.94 17.05 25.21
N LYS A 76 -22.14 16.15 26.16
CA LYS A 76 -21.11 15.23 26.61
C LYS A 76 -21.07 13.98 25.76
N SER A 77 -19.88 13.49 25.45
CA SER A 77 -19.68 12.19 24.78
C SER A 77 -20.15 11.01 25.64
N ARG A 78 -20.22 11.17 26.98
CA ARG A 78 -20.73 10.16 27.93
C ARG A 78 -21.50 10.83 29.09
N PRO A 79 -22.48 10.14 29.71
CA PRO A 79 -23.26 10.66 30.83
C PRO A 79 -22.49 10.57 32.16
N THR A 80 -21.41 11.35 32.28
CA THR A 80 -20.55 11.39 33.48
C THR A 80 -20.30 12.84 33.92
N PRO A 81 -20.10 13.12 35.22
CA PRO A 81 -19.69 14.44 35.69
C PRO A 81 -18.36 14.87 35.06
N LEU A 82 -18.21 16.17 34.82
CA LEU A 82 -16.97 16.74 34.29
C LEU A 82 -15.96 16.92 35.43
N THR A 83 -14.70 16.64 35.17
CA THR A 83 -13.58 16.89 36.09
C THR A 83 -12.65 17.93 35.46
N ASN A 84 -11.71 18.46 36.24
CA ASN A 84 -10.69 19.40 35.75
C ASN A 84 -9.77 18.78 34.68
N GLU A 85 -9.74 17.45 34.55
CA GLU A 85 -8.91 16.72 33.60
C GLU A 85 -9.68 16.35 32.33
N ASN A 86 -11.00 16.10 32.40
CA ASN A 86 -11.76 15.53 31.29
C ASN A 86 -12.58 16.55 30.48
N TYR A 87 -12.84 17.76 31.01
CA TYR A 87 -13.90 18.64 30.49
C TYR A 87 -13.70 19.09 29.04
N LYS A 88 -12.46 19.22 28.56
CA LYS A 88 -12.18 19.60 27.16
C LYS A 88 -12.37 18.46 26.17
N ALA A 89 -12.01 17.23 26.56
CA ALA A 89 -12.13 16.04 25.70
C ALA A 89 -13.54 15.46 25.71
N MET A 90 -14.31 15.70 26.78
CA MET A 90 -15.63 15.13 26.99
C MET A 90 -16.78 15.97 26.45
N VAL A 91 -16.56 17.27 26.20
CA VAL A 91 -17.60 18.21 25.79
C VAL A 91 -17.44 18.59 24.34
N ASN A 92 -18.47 18.32 23.55
CA ASN A 92 -18.61 18.80 22.18
C ASN A 92 -19.52 20.03 22.15
N VAL A 93 -19.39 20.84 21.11
CA VAL A 93 -20.16 22.06 20.93
C VAL A 93 -20.76 22.11 19.52
N MET A 94 -22.02 22.51 19.44
CA MET A 94 -22.73 22.76 18.19
C MET A 94 -23.31 24.17 18.22
N SER A 95 -23.03 24.96 17.19
CA SER A 95 -23.70 26.24 16.96
C SER A 95 -24.94 26.00 16.11
N MET A 96 -26.09 26.52 16.54
CA MET A 96 -27.34 26.39 15.81
C MET A 96 -27.95 27.77 15.54
N ASN A 97 -27.98 28.14 14.27
CA ASN A 97 -28.60 29.37 13.77
C ASN A 97 -29.84 28.99 12.95
N GLY A 98 -31.04 29.23 13.51
CA GLY A 98 -32.31 28.83 12.92
C GLY A 98 -32.97 27.62 13.61
N ALA A 99 -33.99 27.05 12.97
CA ALA A 99 -34.73 25.92 13.51
C ALA A 99 -33.90 24.63 13.51
N SER A 100 -34.10 23.75 14.49
CA SER A 100 -33.29 22.53 14.67
C SER A 100 -33.24 21.63 13.44
N ASN A 101 -34.35 21.55 12.68
CA ASN A 101 -34.42 20.77 11.45
C ASN A 101 -33.57 21.37 10.34
N GLU A 102 -33.51 22.69 10.22
CA GLU A 102 -32.71 23.38 9.19
C GLU A 102 -31.21 23.22 9.46
N VAL A 103 -30.81 23.28 10.73
CA VAL A 103 -29.41 23.08 11.13
C VAL A 103 -29.00 21.63 10.91
N PHE A 104 -29.83 20.65 11.29
CA PHE A 104 -29.59 19.24 10.99
C PHE A 104 -29.45 19.00 9.49
N LEU A 105 -30.37 19.54 8.67
CA LEU A 105 -30.32 19.40 7.22
C LEU A 105 -29.05 20.01 6.63
N LYS A 106 -28.64 21.21 7.06
CA LYS A 106 -27.39 21.84 6.60
C LYS A 106 -26.16 21.03 7.00
N SER A 107 -26.11 20.51 8.22
CA SER A 107 -25.01 19.64 8.65
C SER A 107 -24.95 18.35 7.83
N VAL A 108 -26.09 17.70 7.57
CA VAL A 108 -26.14 16.50 6.72
C VAL A 108 -25.75 16.82 5.28
N GLN A 109 -26.21 17.95 4.74
CA GLN A 109 -25.84 18.42 3.39
C GLN A 109 -24.33 18.62 3.27
N ASN A 110 -23.71 19.37 4.18
CA ASN A 110 -22.27 19.64 4.14
C ASN A 110 -21.42 18.34 4.19
N VAL A 111 -21.82 17.36 5.01
CA VAL A 111 -21.11 16.07 5.08
C VAL A 111 -21.30 15.27 3.79
N THR A 112 -22.52 15.30 3.23
CA THR A 112 -22.81 14.63 1.96
C THR A 112 -22.03 15.26 0.81
N GLU A 113 -21.91 16.60 0.80
CA GLU A 113 -21.13 17.34 -0.18
C GLU A 113 -19.65 16.99 -0.10
N GLN A 114 -19.03 16.99 1.08
CA GLN A 114 -17.62 16.60 1.24
C GLN A 114 -17.35 15.17 0.76
N TYR A 115 -18.26 14.23 1.04
CA TYR A 115 -18.08 12.86 0.56
C TYR A 115 -18.23 12.78 -0.95
N ASN A 116 -19.18 13.51 -1.54
CA ASN A 116 -19.34 13.56 -2.99
C ASN A 116 -18.12 14.17 -3.68
N GLU A 117 -17.58 15.27 -3.16
CA GLU A 117 -16.36 15.92 -3.66
C GLU A 117 -15.17 14.96 -3.62
N ALA A 118 -15.05 14.14 -2.56
CA ALA A 118 -13.99 13.13 -2.46
C ALA A 118 -14.08 12.06 -3.55
N PHE A 119 -15.29 11.72 -4.03
CA PHE A 119 -15.49 10.72 -5.09
C PHE A 119 -15.41 11.29 -6.52
N GLU A 120 -15.45 12.61 -6.70
CA GLU A 120 -15.50 13.24 -8.03
C GLU A 120 -14.29 12.85 -8.92
N PRO A 121 -13.03 12.88 -8.44
CA PRO A 121 -11.89 12.47 -9.27
C PRO A 121 -11.97 11.00 -9.69
N LEU A 122 -12.43 10.12 -8.78
CA LEU A 122 -12.60 8.71 -9.07
C LEU A 122 -13.70 8.46 -10.11
N GLN A 123 -14.82 9.20 -10.01
CA GLN A 123 -15.93 9.09 -10.96
C GLN A 123 -15.46 9.41 -12.39
N ILE A 124 -14.65 10.45 -12.57
CA ILE A 124 -14.11 10.83 -13.90
C ILE A 124 -13.28 9.69 -14.52
N ILE A 125 -12.48 9.00 -13.71
CA ILE A 125 -11.70 7.85 -14.19
C ILE A 125 -12.61 6.67 -14.52
N ILE A 126 -13.60 6.38 -13.66
CA ILE A 126 -14.57 5.29 -13.88
C ILE A 126 -15.38 5.54 -15.16
N ASP A 127 -15.84 6.76 -15.41
CA ASP A 127 -16.61 7.12 -16.60
C ASP A 127 -15.82 6.94 -17.91
N THR A 128 -14.49 6.96 -17.82
CA THR A 128 -13.58 6.81 -18.97
C THR A 128 -12.83 5.47 -18.95
N ILE A 129 -13.21 4.53 -18.07
CA ILE A 129 -12.43 3.31 -17.83
C ILE A 129 -12.41 2.36 -19.03
N GLU A 130 -13.49 2.35 -19.82
CA GLU A 130 -13.60 1.48 -21.00
C GLU A 130 -12.60 1.88 -22.09
N ASP A 131 -12.27 3.17 -22.20
CA ASP A 131 -11.35 3.73 -23.19
C ASP A 131 -9.88 3.67 -22.76
N ARG A 132 -9.62 3.41 -21.47
CA ARG A 132 -8.25 3.37 -20.92
C ARG A 132 -7.54 2.06 -21.21
N GLU A 133 -6.25 2.13 -21.51
CA GLU A 133 -5.40 0.95 -21.59
C GLU A 133 -5.07 0.40 -20.20
N ILE A 134 -4.61 -0.85 -20.13
CA ILE A 134 -4.36 -1.52 -18.84
C ILE A 134 -3.24 -0.88 -18.01
N ASP A 135 -2.25 -0.26 -18.66
CA ASP A 135 -1.17 0.48 -18.00
C ASP A 135 -1.68 1.78 -17.36
N GLU A 136 -2.76 2.35 -17.89
CA GLU A 136 -3.43 3.53 -17.31
C GLU A 136 -4.25 3.20 -16.05
N LEU A 137 -4.45 1.91 -15.71
CA LEU A 137 -5.11 1.52 -14.46
C LEU A 137 -4.30 1.93 -13.22
N ILE A 138 -3.03 2.31 -13.37
CA ILE A 138 -2.27 2.95 -12.29
C ILE A 138 -2.96 4.25 -11.85
N GLY A 139 -3.50 5.05 -12.79
CA GLY A 139 -4.26 6.25 -12.46
C GLY A 139 -5.55 5.95 -11.69
N LEU A 140 -6.18 4.79 -11.92
CA LEU A 140 -7.32 4.33 -11.11
C LEU A 140 -6.90 4.03 -9.67
N VAL A 141 -5.73 3.39 -9.49
CA VAL A 141 -5.18 3.10 -8.16
C VAL A 141 -4.82 4.38 -7.41
N GLU A 142 -4.23 5.36 -8.08
CA GLU A 142 -3.96 6.69 -7.52
C GLU A 142 -5.25 7.38 -7.08
N ALA A 143 -6.29 7.37 -7.92
CA ALA A 143 -7.59 7.94 -7.54
C ALA A 143 -8.26 7.19 -6.39
N PHE A 144 -8.07 5.88 -6.24
CA PHE A 144 -8.53 5.15 -5.04
C PHE A 144 -7.85 5.66 -3.78
N GLU A 145 -6.52 5.80 -3.82
CA GLU A 145 -5.73 6.32 -2.69
C GLU A 145 -6.19 7.73 -2.31
N ASP A 146 -6.28 8.63 -3.29
CA ASP A 146 -6.74 10.01 -3.07
C ASP A 146 -8.16 10.07 -2.50
N THR A 147 -9.08 9.25 -3.05
CA THR A 147 -10.46 9.17 -2.56
C THR A 147 -10.50 8.67 -1.12
N CYS A 148 -9.75 7.62 -0.81
CA CYS A 148 -9.66 7.06 0.53
C CYS A 148 -9.10 8.07 1.53
N ASP A 149 -8.04 8.79 1.17
CA ASP A 149 -7.44 9.79 2.05
C ASP A 149 -8.34 11.02 2.23
N ALA A 150 -8.98 11.51 1.16
CA ALA A 150 -9.95 12.61 1.24
C ALA A 150 -11.15 12.26 2.15
N LEU A 151 -11.70 11.06 2.01
CA LEU A 151 -12.77 10.56 2.88
C LEU A 151 -12.31 10.40 4.32
N TRP A 152 -11.11 9.88 4.56
CA TRP A 152 -10.59 9.70 5.92
C TRP A 152 -10.39 11.05 6.62
N ASN A 153 -9.93 12.07 5.92
CA ASN A 153 -9.68 13.41 6.45
C ASN A 153 -10.91 14.36 6.40
N SER A 154 -12.09 13.86 6.04
CA SER A 154 -13.33 14.63 5.99
C SER A 154 -13.87 14.98 7.40
N GLN A 155 -14.86 15.86 7.48
CA GLN A 155 -15.44 16.34 8.75
C GLN A 155 -16.97 16.13 8.75
N PRO A 156 -17.49 15.09 9.44
CA PRO A 156 -16.75 14.10 10.23
C PRO A 156 -16.06 13.04 9.36
N PRO A 157 -14.99 12.42 9.87
CA PRO A 157 -14.24 11.37 9.17
C PRO A 157 -15.13 10.23 8.70
N TYR A 158 -14.77 9.65 7.56
CA TYR A 158 -15.48 8.48 7.05
C TYR A 158 -15.30 7.28 8.00
N PRO A 159 -16.38 6.58 8.41
CA PRO A 159 -16.28 5.54 9.42
C PRO A 159 -15.32 4.39 9.03
N GLU A 160 -14.42 3.99 9.95
CA GLU A 160 -13.41 2.94 9.70
C GLU A 160 -14.00 1.65 9.11
N THR A 161 -15.13 1.16 9.66
CA THR A 161 -15.79 -0.04 9.14
C THR A 161 -16.22 0.12 7.69
N ARG A 162 -16.70 1.30 7.30
CA ARG A 162 -17.07 1.58 5.92
C ARG A 162 -15.85 1.77 5.03
N MET A 163 -14.78 2.37 5.54
CA MET A 163 -13.51 2.49 4.83
C MET A 163 -12.93 1.11 4.46
N ARG A 164 -12.96 0.16 5.40
CA ARG A 164 -12.55 -1.23 5.14
C ARG A 164 -13.35 -1.86 4.00
N SER A 165 -14.67 -1.68 4.00
CA SER A 165 -15.53 -2.19 2.92
C SER A 165 -15.28 -1.48 1.59
N LEU A 166 -15.02 -0.17 1.60
CA LEU A 166 -14.73 0.60 0.39
C LEU A 166 -13.43 0.11 -0.27
N ILE A 167 -12.37 -0.08 0.51
CA ILE A 167 -11.09 -0.62 0.02
C ILE A 167 -11.28 -1.98 -0.66
N GLN A 168 -12.10 -2.86 -0.08
CA GLN A 168 -12.43 -4.17 -0.67
C GLN A 168 -13.27 -4.07 -1.96
N CYS A 169 -14.15 -3.07 -2.05
CA CYS A 169 -14.91 -2.81 -3.28
C CYS A 169 -13.99 -2.30 -4.40
N MET A 170 -13.11 -1.35 -4.08
CA MET A 170 -12.09 -0.81 -5.00
C MET A 170 -11.16 -1.92 -5.51
N GLU A 171 -10.72 -2.79 -4.61
CA GLU A 171 -9.94 -3.99 -4.94
C GLU A 171 -10.67 -4.91 -5.93
N SER A 172 -11.94 -5.24 -5.64
CA SER A 172 -12.74 -6.11 -6.50
C SER A 172 -12.93 -5.49 -7.88
N TYR A 173 -13.24 -4.20 -7.92
CA TYR A 173 -13.39 -3.44 -9.17
C TYR A 173 -12.09 -3.41 -9.97
N LEU A 174 -10.93 -3.19 -9.34
CA LEU A 174 -9.63 -3.25 -10.02
C LEU A 174 -9.38 -4.62 -10.67
N CYS A 175 -9.66 -5.70 -9.95
CA CYS A 175 -9.53 -7.06 -10.48
C CYS A 175 -10.46 -7.30 -11.68
N GLU A 176 -11.68 -6.78 -11.63
CA GLU A 176 -12.64 -6.84 -12.75
C GLU A 176 -12.11 -6.06 -13.96
N GLN A 177 -11.62 -4.83 -13.77
CA GLN A 177 -11.06 -4.02 -14.85
C GLN A 177 -9.82 -4.68 -15.48
N ILE A 178 -8.89 -5.19 -14.68
CA ILE A 178 -7.72 -5.94 -15.19
C ILE A 178 -8.18 -7.15 -16.01
N THR A 179 -9.16 -7.90 -15.52
CA THR A 179 -9.69 -9.07 -16.22
C THR A 179 -10.35 -8.69 -17.54
N ALA A 180 -11.14 -7.60 -17.56
CA ALA A 180 -11.80 -7.11 -18.77
C ALA A 180 -10.81 -6.66 -19.85
N LYS A 181 -9.67 -6.09 -19.45
CA LYS A 181 -8.59 -5.65 -20.37
C LYS A 181 -7.70 -6.80 -20.85
N ILE A 182 -7.68 -7.94 -20.13
CA ILE A 182 -6.97 -9.16 -20.53
C ILE A 182 -7.97 -10.12 -21.18
N ASP A 183 -8.16 -9.99 -22.50
CA ASP A 183 -9.04 -10.86 -23.29
C ASP A 183 -8.59 -12.33 -23.22
N GLU A 184 -9.29 -13.16 -22.44
CA GLU A 184 -8.96 -14.59 -22.25
C GLU A 184 -8.92 -15.38 -23.56
N THR A 185 -9.70 -14.95 -24.57
CA THR A 185 -9.79 -15.66 -25.86
C THR A 185 -8.60 -15.37 -26.75
N LYS A 186 -7.91 -14.24 -26.51
CA LYS A 186 -6.75 -13.79 -27.28
C LYS A 186 -5.46 -13.86 -26.50
N LEU A 187 -5.48 -14.06 -25.18
CA LEU A 187 -4.31 -14.10 -24.30
C LEU A 187 -3.08 -14.80 -24.90
N TRP A 188 -3.28 -15.98 -25.51
CA TRP A 188 -2.18 -16.78 -26.08
C TRP A 188 -1.68 -16.25 -27.43
N LYS A 189 -2.51 -15.53 -28.18
CA LYS A 189 -2.20 -15.01 -29.52
C LYS A 189 -1.86 -13.51 -29.53
N ASP A 190 -2.17 -12.80 -28.45
CA ASP A 190 -1.88 -11.39 -28.29
C ASP A 190 -0.37 -11.21 -28.03
N SER A 191 0.26 -10.39 -28.87
CA SER A 191 1.67 -10.04 -28.74
C SER A 191 1.95 -9.17 -27.51
N GLU A 192 0.95 -8.44 -27.03
CA GLU A 192 1.04 -7.52 -25.88
C GLU A 192 0.63 -8.18 -24.57
N ALA A 193 0.27 -9.46 -24.58
CA ALA A 193 -0.22 -10.15 -23.39
C ALA A 193 0.76 -10.09 -22.21
N VAL A 194 2.07 -10.12 -22.50
CA VAL A 194 3.11 -10.05 -21.47
C VAL A 194 3.12 -8.67 -20.82
N GLU A 195 3.08 -7.61 -21.61
CA GLU A 195 3.02 -6.22 -21.14
C GLU A 195 1.74 -5.99 -20.33
N LYS A 196 0.58 -6.44 -20.83
CA LYS A 196 -0.72 -6.30 -20.16
C LYS A 196 -0.75 -7.03 -18.80
N LEU A 197 -0.25 -8.27 -18.75
CA LEU A 197 -0.14 -9.02 -17.49
C LEU A 197 0.77 -8.32 -16.47
N ASN A 198 1.91 -7.77 -16.92
CA ASN A 198 2.82 -7.02 -16.05
C ASN A 198 2.20 -5.71 -15.54
N ALA A 199 1.46 -5.00 -16.38
CA ALA A 199 0.71 -3.80 -16.00
C ALA A 199 -0.32 -4.13 -14.91
N GLY A 200 -1.13 -5.18 -15.11
CA GLY A 200 -2.09 -5.64 -14.10
C GLY A 200 -1.44 -6.05 -12.77
N ILE A 201 -0.33 -6.80 -12.82
CA ILE A 201 0.44 -7.18 -11.61
C ILE A 201 0.95 -5.94 -10.88
N SER A 202 1.44 -4.94 -11.62
CA SER A 202 1.93 -3.67 -11.08
C SER A 202 0.81 -2.88 -10.40
N ALA A 203 -0.36 -2.75 -11.04
CA ALA A 203 -1.52 -2.09 -10.45
C ALA A 203 -1.98 -2.77 -9.15
N CYS A 204 -2.06 -4.11 -9.12
CA CYS A 204 -2.36 -4.85 -7.89
C CYS A 204 -1.29 -4.62 -6.81
N ALA A 205 -0.01 -4.59 -7.17
CA ALA A 205 1.08 -4.38 -6.23
C ALA A 205 1.06 -2.97 -5.61
N GLN A 206 0.77 -1.96 -6.44
CA GLN A 206 0.65 -0.58 -5.98
C GLN A 206 -0.54 -0.43 -5.03
N TRP A 207 -1.71 -0.96 -5.38
CA TRP A 207 -2.88 -0.85 -4.52
C TRP A 207 -2.68 -1.54 -3.16
N ASP A 208 -2.10 -2.76 -3.16
CA ASP A 208 -1.73 -3.46 -1.92
C ASP A 208 -0.79 -2.60 -1.05
N LEU A 209 0.24 -2.00 -1.66
CA LEU A 209 1.19 -1.13 -0.96
C LEU A 209 0.51 0.14 -0.40
N SER A 210 -0.28 0.86 -1.20
CA SER A 210 -0.99 2.07 -0.78
C SER A 210 -1.90 1.76 0.42
N VAL A 211 -2.64 0.66 0.39
CA VAL A 211 -3.49 0.23 1.52
C VAL A 211 -2.66 -0.08 2.77
N GLN A 212 -1.53 -0.80 2.63
CA GLN A 212 -0.64 -1.07 3.77
C GLN A 212 -0.06 0.21 4.36
N LEU A 213 0.31 1.18 3.52
CA LEU A 213 0.86 2.47 3.96
C LEU A 213 -0.19 3.31 4.66
N MET A 214 -1.36 3.50 4.05
CA MET A 214 -2.47 4.27 4.63
C MET A 214 -2.90 3.70 5.98
N THR A 215 -3.23 2.41 6.03
CA THR A 215 -3.85 1.78 7.21
C THR A 215 -2.83 1.33 8.27
N GLY A 216 -1.59 1.04 7.85
CA GLY A 216 -0.53 0.57 8.73
C GLY A 216 0.43 1.65 9.23
N GLN A 217 0.53 2.79 8.53
CA GLN A 217 1.47 3.85 8.86
C GLN A 217 0.81 5.23 8.96
N THR A 218 0.21 5.74 7.89
CA THR A 218 -0.25 7.13 7.79
C THR A 218 -1.40 7.42 8.76
N TRP A 219 -2.53 6.72 8.62
CA TRP A 219 -3.72 6.92 9.45
C TRP A 219 -3.52 6.39 10.87
N LYS A 220 -2.58 5.45 11.08
CA LYS A 220 -2.22 4.94 12.40
C LYS A 220 -1.40 5.95 13.24
N ARG A 221 -0.81 6.96 12.61
CA ARG A 221 -0.05 8.04 13.28
C ARG A 221 -0.89 9.31 13.53
N GLN A 222 -2.11 9.37 13.03
CA GLN A 222 -3.00 10.52 13.25
C GLN A 222 -3.49 10.58 14.71
N VAL A 223 -3.63 11.80 15.25
CA VAL A 223 -3.85 12.04 16.69
C VAL A 223 -5.33 11.92 17.10
N GLU A 224 -6.25 12.43 16.28
CA GLU A 224 -7.68 12.49 16.62
C GLU A 224 -8.43 11.26 16.07
N ASP A 225 -8.18 10.92 14.80
CA ASP A 225 -8.88 9.86 14.07
C ASP A 225 -7.93 8.72 13.70
N THR A 226 -7.30 8.12 14.72
CA THR A 226 -6.34 7.04 14.51
C THR A 226 -7.02 5.78 13.96
N TRP A 227 -6.44 5.21 12.90
CA TRP A 227 -6.81 3.86 12.43
C TRP A 227 -6.61 2.82 13.53
N LYS A 228 -7.65 2.04 13.87
CA LYS A 228 -7.59 1.06 14.95
C LYS A 228 -7.30 -0.33 14.42
N GLY A 229 -6.46 -1.05 15.16
CA GLY A 229 -6.11 -2.44 14.86
C GLY A 229 -5.03 -2.58 13.79
N ASP A 230 -5.11 -3.71 13.08
CA ASP A 230 -4.14 -4.10 12.06
C ASP A 230 -4.43 -3.42 10.71
N PRO A 231 -3.40 -3.29 9.87
CA PRO A 231 -3.57 -2.90 8.47
C PRO A 231 -4.59 -3.78 7.77
N VAL A 232 -5.26 -3.25 6.74
CA VAL A 232 -6.19 -4.07 5.95
C VAL A 232 -5.43 -5.15 5.20
N ASP A 233 -5.85 -6.40 5.34
CA ASP A 233 -5.25 -7.55 4.67
C ASP A 233 -5.95 -7.82 3.32
N MET A 234 -5.23 -7.61 2.22
CA MET A 234 -5.74 -7.65 0.84
C MET A 234 -5.63 -9.06 0.22
N LYS A 235 -6.12 -10.09 0.93
CA LYS A 235 -5.92 -11.50 0.53
C LYS A 235 -6.41 -11.83 -0.87
N TYR A 236 -7.54 -11.24 -1.28
CA TYR A 236 -8.13 -11.53 -2.58
C TYR A 236 -7.27 -10.97 -3.71
N LEU A 237 -6.79 -9.73 -3.58
CA LEU A 237 -5.88 -9.04 -4.50
C LEU A 237 -4.55 -9.77 -4.59
N GLN A 238 -4.00 -10.20 -3.46
CA GLN A 238 -2.76 -10.97 -3.41
C GLN A 238 -2.92 -12.32 -4.12
N GLY A 239 -4.05 -12.99 -3.94
CA GLY A 239 -4.41 -14.21 -4.67
C GLY A 239 -4.56 -13.97 -6.18
N PHE A 240 -5.25 -12.90 -6.57
CA PHE A 240 -5.44 -12.51 -7.95
C PHE A 240 -4.12 -12.15 -8.64
N LYS A 241 -3.29 -11.29 -8.02
CA LYS A 241 -1.93 -10.95 -8.47
C LYS A 241 -1.06 -12.19 -8.63
N LYS A 242 -1.12 -13.12 -7.68
CA LYS A 242 -0.42 -14.40 -7.79
C LYS A 242 -0.88 -15.18 -9.03
N ARG A 243 -2.18 -15.22 -9.27
CA ARG A 243 -2.74 -15.90 -10.45
C ARG A 243 -2.30 -15.26 -11.76
N LEU A 244 -2.26 -13.92 -11.85
CA LEU A 244 -1.69 -13.21 -13.00
C LEU A 244 -0.23 -13.61 -13.23
N GLY A 245 0.56 -13.70 -12.15
CA GLY A 245 1.96 -14.14 -12.22
C GLY A 245 2.12 -15.58 -12.74
N GLU A 246 1.23 -16.50 -12.35
CA GLU A 246 1.21 -17.87 -12.89
C GLU A 246 0.91 -17.90 -14.39
N VAL A 247 -0.07 -17.08 -14.84
CA VAL A 247 -0.43 -16.96 -16.26
C VAL A 247 0.72 -16.35 -17.07
N LEU A 248 1.34 -15.28 -16.56
CA LEU A 248 2.52 -14.66 -17.16
C LEU A 248 3.67 -15.66 -17.32
N SER A 249 3.95 -16.43 -16.27
CA SER A 249 4.99 -17.46 -16.30
C SER A 249 4.72 -18.49 -17.40
N LEU A 250 3.47 -18.92 -17.58
CA LEU A 250 3.06 -19.83 -18.65
C LEU A 250 3.20 -19.19 -20.05
N LYS A 251 2.74 -17.95 -20.24
CA LYS A 251 2.85 -17.21 -21.51
C LYS A 251 4.31 -17.03 -21.92
N GLN A 252 5.22 -16.87 -20.98
CA GLN A 252 6.65 -16.73 -21.25
C GLN A 252 7.37 -18.05 -21.63
N LEU A 253 6.73 -19.22 -21.48
CA LEU A 253 7.36 -20.50 -21.83
C LEU A 253 7.61 -20.65 -23.32
N GLY A 254 6.63 -20.27 -24.16
CA GLY A 254 6.74 -20.39 -25.62
C GLY A 254 8.00 -19.71 -26.17
N PRO A 255 8.17 -18.41 -25.93
CA PRO A 255 9.37 -17.67 -26.35
C PRO A 255 10.67 -18.25 -25.77
N GLN A 256 10.68 -18.64 -24.49
CA GLN A 256 11.87 -19.19 -23.83
C GLN A 256 12.31 -20.53 -24.43
N ILE A 257 11.36 -21.43 -24.70
CA ILE A 257 11.62 -22.75 -25.27
C ILE A 257 12.01 -22.62 -26.75
N ALA A 258 11.32 -21.78 -27.52
CA ALA A 258 11.66 -21.53 -28.93
C ALA A 258 13.08 -21.00 -29.09
N LEU A 259 13.47 -20.06 -28.23
CA LEU A 259 14.84 -19.53 -28.16
C LEU A 259 15.86 -20.59 -27.71
N LEU A 260 15.50 -21.44 -26.75
CA LEU A 260 16.38 -22.48 -26.24
C LEU A 260 16.69 -23.52 -27.31
N LEU A 261 15.65 -24.01 -28.00
CA LEU A 261 15.75 -25.00 -29.07
C LEU A 261 16.23 -24.40 -30.39
N ASN A 262 16.07 -23.08 -30.59
CA ASN A 262 16.33 -22.38 -31.83
C ASN A 262 15.55 -22.97 -33.03
N GLU A 263 14.30 -23.34 -32.79
CA GLU A 263 13.41 -24.01 -33.75
C GLU A 263 12.19 -23.13 -34.06
N ARG A 264 11.84 -23.03 -35.35
CA ARG A 264 10.65 -22.27 -35.79
C ARG A 264 9.36 -23.02 -35.43
N GLY A 265 8.34 -22.29 -34.99
CA GLY A 265 7.01 -22.83 -34.70
C GLY A 265 6.84 -23.44 -33.31
N VAL A 266 7.93 -23.62 -32.54
CA VAL A 266 7.88 -24.16 -31.17
C VAL A 266 7.10 -23.26 -30.22
N GLU A 267 7.22 -21.94 -30.36
CA GLU A 267 6.46 -21.00 -29.53
C GLU A 267 4.95 -21.24 -29.67
N ALA A 268 4.44 -21.26 -30.91
CA ALA A 268 3.04 -21.55 -31.19
C ALA A 268 2.62 -22.97 -30.77
N GLU A 269 3.51 -23.97 -30.89
CA GLU A 269 3.29 -25.34 -30.41
C GLU A 269 3.08 -25.36 -28.88
N VAL A 270 3.95 -24.69 -28.13
CA VAL A 270 3.89 -24.56 -26.66
C VAL A 270 2.61 -23.86 -26.25
N GLU A 271 2.32 -22.68 -26.83
CA GLU A 271 1.15 -21.88 -26.47
C GLU A 271 -0.16 -22.63 -26.75
N LYS A 272 -0.27 -23.29 -27.91
CA LYS A 272 -1.43 -24.12 -28.24
C LYS A 272 -1.61 -25.28 -27.27
N THR A 273 -0.51 -25.90 -26.84
CA THR A 273 -0.52 -26.98 -25.86
C THR A 273 -1.03 -26.50 -24.51
N ILE A 274 -0.57 -25.33 -24.06
CA ILE A 274 -1.01 -24.71 -22.81
C ILE A 274 -2.50 -24.32 -22.89
N GLU A 275 -2.90 -23.63 -23.95
CA GLU A 275 -4.30 -23.22 -24.17
C GLU A 275 -5.24 -24.43 -24.13
N THR A 276 -4.88 -25.50 -24.84
CA THR A 276 -5.67 -26.74 -24.90
C THR A 276 -5.75 -27.41 -23.52
N ALA A 277 -4.65 -27.46 -22.78
CA ALA A 277 -4.64 -28.05 -21.45
C ALA A 277 -5.52 -27.27 -20.47
N MET A 278 -5.46 -25.94 -20.51
CA MET A 278 -6.28 -25.07 -19.66
C MET A 278 -7.78 -25.22 -19.95
N ARG A 279 -8.18 -25.26 -21.24
CA ARG A 279 -9.58 -25.47 -21.62
C ARG A 279 -10.13 -26.82 -21.18
N ASN A 280 -9.31 -27.86 -21.26
CA ASN A 280 -9.73 -29.23 -20.94
C ASN A 280 -9.59 -29.60 -19.47
N THR A 281 -9.29 -28.65 -18.58
CA THR A 281 -8.95 -28.89 -17.16
C THR A 281 -7.82 -29.92 -16.96
N ALA A 282 -7.02 -30.14 -18.01
CA ALA A 282 -5.88 -31.04 -17.95
C ALA A 282 -4.74 -30.37 -17.19
N VAL A 283 -3.90 -31.19 -16.55
CA VAL A 283 -2.73 -30.68 -15.85
C VAL A 283 -1.75 -30.14 -16.89
N THR A 284 -1.64 -28.81 -17.02
CA THR A 284 -0.77 -28.12 -17.98
C THR A 284 0.67 -28.63 -17.94
N GLU A 285 1.20 -28.94 -16.76
CA GLU A 285 2.53 -29.54 -16.61
C GLU A 285 2.69 -30.84 -17.39
N LYS A 286 1.70 -31.74 -17.33
CA LYS A 286 1.77 -33.03 -18.04
C LYS A 286 1.69 -32.86 -19.55
N ALA A 287 0.90 -31.89 -20.01
CA ALA A 287 0.79 -31.60 -21.45
C ALA A 287 2.11 -31.11 -22.05
N LEU A 288 2.92 -30.42 -21.25
CA LEU A 288 4.24 -29.91 -21.66
C LEU A 288 5.36 -30.96 -21.61
N ASP A 289 5.11 -32.16 -21.07
CA ASP A 289 6.14 -33.20 -20.89
C ASP A 289 6.93 -33.53 -22.17
N PRO A 290 6.31 -33.76 -23.34
CA PRO A 290 7.06 -34.08 -24.55
C PRO A 290 7.99 -32.95 -24.98
N ILE A 291 7.55 -31.70 -24.80
CA ILE A 291 8.33 -30.51 -25.10
C ILE A 291 9.49 -30.38 -24.10
N ILE A 292 9.22 -30.61 -22.82
CA ILE A 292 10.23 -30.63 -21.77
C ILE A 292 11.33 -31.65 -22.10
N GLU A 293 10.99 -32.89 -22.47
CA GLU A 293 12.00 -33.90 -22.82
C GLU A 293 12.94 -33.45 -23.95
N ARG A 294 12.41 -32.73 -24.96
CA ARG A 294 13.21 -32.18 -26.08
C ARG A 294 14.22 -31.14 -25.61
N THR A 295 13.87 -30.34 -24.59
CA THR A 295 14.75 -29.27 -24.08
C THR A 295 15.89 -29.75 -23.18
N LEU A 296 15.73 -30.89 -22.50
CA LEU A 296 16.68 -31.32 -21.47
C LEU A 296 18.10 -31.52 -21.98
N PRO A 297 18.36 -32.20 -23.12
CA PRO A 297 19.72 -32.35 -23.63
C PRO A 297 20.40 -31.00 -23.89
N VAL A 298 19.64 -30.00 -24.36
CA VAL A 298 20.13 -28.65 -24.61
C VAL A 298 20.47 -27.94 -23.30
N LEU A 299 19.59 -28.01 -22.30
CA LEU A 299 19.85 -27.43 -20.97
C LEU A 299 21.04 -28.06 -20.29
N LYS A 300 21.12 -29.40 -20.28
CA LYS A 300 22.26 -30.14 -19.73
C LYS A 300 23.56 -29.71 -20.38
N SER A 301 23.57 -29.58 -21.72
CA SER A 301 24.74 -29.10 -22.44
C SER A 301 25.13 -27.66 -22.10
N ARG A 302 24.16 -26.77 -21.83
CA ARG A 302 24.40 -25.36 -21.48
C ARG A 302 24.85 -25.19 -20.02
N LEU A 303 24.40 -26.05 -19.12
CA LEU A 303 24.77 -26.04 -17.70
C LEU A 303 26.03 -26.85 -17.39
N GLN A 304 26.81 -27.25 -18.40
CA GLN A 304 28.10 -27.88 -18.15
C GLN A 304 29.10 -26.88 -17.54
N PRO A 305 29.94 -27.28 -16.56
CA PRO A 305 30.84 -26.37 -15.85
C PRO A 305 31.71 -25.49 -16.75
N ASN A 306 32.22 -26.06 -17.85
CA ASN A 306 33.05 -25.37 -18.85
C ASN A 306 32.31 -24.25 -19.61
N LYS A 307 30.99 -24.33 -19.75
CA LYS A 307 30.18 -23.28 -20.42
C LYS A 307 29.66 -22.22 -19.45
N LEU A 308 29.60 -22.58 -18.17
CA LEU A 308 29.16 -21.70 -17.09
C LEU A 308 30.26 -20.71 -16.64
N GLU A 309 31.49 -20.80 -17.18
CA GLU A 309 32.57 -19.85 -16.89
C GLU A 309 32.29 -18.43 -17.43
N ASN A 310 31.33 -18.28 -18.34
CA ASN A 310 30.95 -16.99 -18.94
C ASN A 310 30.60 -15.90 -17.89
N ASN A 311 31.06 -14.66 -18.13
CA ASN A 311 30.74 -13.48 -17.33
C ASN A 311 29.25 -13.08 -17.41
N HIS A 312 28.51 -13.62 -18.38
CA HIS A 312 27.08 -13.37 -18.59
C HIS A 312 26.15 -14.42 -17.99
N LEU A 313 26.68 -15.36 -17.18
CA LEU A 313 25.91 -16.48 -16.64
C LEU A 313 24.58 -16.08 -15.98
N THR A 314 24.58 -15.03 -15.15
CA THR A 314 23.36 -14.55 -14.47
C THR A 314 22.29 -14.10 -15.47
N ALA A 315 22.69 -13.39 -16.52
CA ALA A 315 21.77 -12.93 -17.56
C ALA A 315 21.23 -14.12 -18.39
N ASP A 316 22.08 -15.09 -18.69
CA ASP A 316 21.69 -16.31 -19.40
C ASP A 316 20.68 -17.14 -18.60
N LEU A 317 20.87 -17.26 -17.28
CA LEU A 317 19.94 -17.96 -16.39
C LEU A 317 18.61 -17.22 -16.23
N GLU A 318 18.64 -15.89 -16.08
CA GLU A 318 17.42 -15.07 -15.99
C GLU A 318 16.54 -15.24 -17.22
N LYS A 319 17.17 -15.35 -18.40
CA LYS A 319 16.48 -15.53 -19.69
C LYS A 319 15.56 -16.76 -19.74
N TYR A 320 15.91 -17.83 -19.02
CA TYR A 320 15.15 -19.08 -18.97
C TYR A 320 14.53 -19.34 -17.60
N LYS A 321 14.48 -18.33 -16.70
CA LYS A 321 14.07 -18.50 -15.30
C LYS A 321 12.70 -19.16 -15.13
N ASN A 322 11.68 -18.67 -15.84
CA ASN A 322 10.32 -19.25 -15.77
C ASN A 322 10.29 -20.73 -16.12
N PHE A 323 11.12 -21.14 -17.08
CA PHE A 323 11.25 -22.53 -17.45
C PHE A 323 12.07 -23.34 -16.43
N LEU A 324 13.24 -22.82 -16.01
CA LEU A 324 14.18 -23.49 -15.11
C LEU A 324 13.64 -23.67 -13.68
N CYS A 325 12.78 -22.76 -13.21
CA CYS A 325 12.20 -22.81 -11.86
C CYS A 325 11.10 -23.87 -11.70
N ARG A 326 10.66 -24.53 -12.77
CA ARG A 326 9.60 -25.54 -12.70
C ARG A 326 10.09 -26.80 -11.98
N ALA A 327 9.26 -27.34 -11.09
CA ALA A 327 9.62 -28.48 -10.24
C ALA A 327 10.19 -29.68 -11.01
N LYS A 328 9.56 -30.06 -12.13
CA LYS A 328 10.02 -31.19 -12.97
C LYS A 328 11.36 -30.91 -13.66
N ILE A 329 11.61 -29.66 -14.04
CA ILE A 329 12.90 -29.25 -14.63
C ILE A 329 13.98 -29.27 -13.56
N LYS A 330 13.68 -28.72 -12.38
CA LYS A 330 14.54 -28.77 -11.19
C LYS A 330 14.96 -30.19 -10.84
N GLU A 331 14.02 -31.13 -10.83
CA GLU A 331 14.26 -32.55 -10.56
C GLU A 331 15.19 -33.19 -11.61
N LYS A 332 14.92 -32.96 -12.90
CA LYS A 332 15.68 -33.57 -14.00
C LYS A 332 17.08 -33.00 -14.23
N LEU A 333 17.33 -31.80 -13.70
CA LEU A 333 18.61 -31.08 -13.77
C LEU A 333 19.32 -31.03 -12.41
N GLN A 334 19.00 -31.96 -11.49
CA GLN A 334 19.55 -31.97 -10.14
C GLN A 334 21.09 -31.86 -10.12
N SER A 335 21.78 -32.73 -10.87
CA SER A 335 23.24 -32.74 -10.96
C SER A 335 23.82 -31.44 -11.52
N GLU A 336 23.18 -30.90 -12.55
CA GLU A 336 23.60 -29.66 -13.21
C GLU A 336 23.39 -28.45 -12.30
N ARG A 337 22.33 -28.45 -11.49
CA ARG A 337 22.03 -27.41 -10.50
C ARG A 337 23.02 -27.44 -9.34
N GLU A 338 23.43 -28.62 -8.87
CA GLU A 338 24.49 -28.76 -7.87
C GLU A 338 25.83 -28.23 -8.38
N ALA A 339 26.21 -28.55 -9.62
CA ALA A 339 27.41 -28.01 -10.25
C ALA A 339 27.34 -26.47 -10.40
N LEU A 340 26.19 -25.95 -10.83
CA LEU A 340 25.93 -24.52 -10.94
C LEU A 340 26.06 -23.82 -9.57
N LEU A 341 25.50 -24.40 -8.50
CA LEU A 341 25.60 -23.88 -7.14
C LEU A 341 27.07 -23.77 -6.70
N THR A 342 27.88 -24.80 -6.92
CA THR A 342 29.31 -24.78 -6.60
C THR A 342 30.03 -23.65 -7.34
N GLN A 343 29.76 -23.50 -8.64
CA GLN A 343 30.42 -22.48 -9.44
C GLN A 343 29.98 -21.06 -9.09
N LEU A 344 28.69 -20.83 -8.85
CA LEU A 344 28.19 -19.54 -8.38
C LEU A 344 28.77 -19.19 -7.01
N SER A 345 28.97 -20.17 -6.13
CA SER A 345 29.64 -19.97 -4.84
C SER A 345 31.09 -19.52 -5.02
N THR A 346 31.84 -20.15 -5.92
CA THR A 346 33.21 -19.73 -6.24
C THR A 346 33.25 -18.34 -6.87
N LYS A 347 32.41 -18.06 -7.87
CA LYS A 347 32.33 -16.75 -8.52
C LYS A 347 31.94 -15.64 -7.54
N LEU A 348 31.08 -15.93 -6.55
CA LEU A 348 30.72 -14.97 -5.52
C LEU A 348 31.91 -14.59 -4.65
N VAL A 349 32.79 -15.55 -4.32
CA VAL A 349 34.04 -15.28 -3.58
C VAL A 349 34.93 -14.32 -4.35
N ASP A 350 35.14 -14.59 -5.64
CA ASP A 350 36.00 -13.77 -6.49
C ASP A 350 35.41 -12.37 -6.66
N LYS A 351 34.08 -12.26 -6.81
CA LYS A 351 33.36 -10.98 -6.93
C LYS A 351 33.41 -10.17 -5.64
N GLU A 352 33.24 -10.80 -4.48
CA GLU A 352 33.37 -10.15 -3.18
C GLU A 352 34.77 -9.54 -3.03
N ARG A 353 35.81 -10.32 -3.35
CA ARG A 353 37.21 -9.83 -3.32
C ARG A 353 37.48 -8.71 -4.31
N GLU A 354 36.95 -8.79 -5.54
CA GLU A 354 37.07 -7.75 -6.56
C GLU A 354 36.44 -6.44 -6.08
N ILE A 355 35.24 -6.52 -5.51
CA ILE A 355 34.49 -5.38 -5.01
C ILE A 355 35.16 -4.75 -3.79
N ASP A 356 35.65 -5.56 -2.85
CA ASP A 356 36.42 -5.08 -1.69
C ASP A 356 37.65 -4.27 -2.13
N ASN A 357 38.45 -4.81 -3.06
CA ASN A 357 39.63 -4.11 -3.59
C ASN A 357 39.25 -2.78 -4.27
N ARG A 358 38.17 -2.77 -5.06
CA ARG A 358 37.70 -1.56 -5.75
C ARG A 358 37.11 -0.53 -4.80
N MET A 359 36.47 -0.94 -3.71
CA MET A 359 36.00 -0.03 -2.66
C MET A 359 37.14 0.71 -1.98
N SER A 360 38.27 0.03 -1.73
CA SER A 360 39.45 0.62 -1.10
C SER A 360 40.25 1.54 -2.02
N THR A 361 40.16 1.35 -3.35
CA THR A 361 40.94 2.08 -4.36
C THR A 361 40.07 2.94 -5.29
N TYR A 362 38.84 3.21 -4.87
CA TYR A 362 37.87 3.96 -5.66
C TYR A 362 38.39 5.37 -5.93
N SER A 363 38.40 5.80 -7.20
CA SER A 363 38.95 7.10 -7.63
C SER A 363 38.19 7.71 -8.83
N GLU A 364 36.99 7.20 -9.13
CA GLU A 364 36.19 7.66 -10.27
C GLU A 364 35.33 8.88 -9.87
N GLN A 365 35.34 9.92 -10.69
CA GLN A 365 34.39 11.04 -10.60
C GLN A 365 33.29 10.86 -11.64
N GLY A 366 32.03 10.87 -11.19
CA GLY A 366 30.88 10.85 -12.09
C GLY A 366 30.72 12.18 -12.80
N ARG A 367 30.11 12.19 -13.98
CA ARG A 367 29.74 13.44 -14.66
C ARG A 367 28.77 14.19 -13.74
N PHE A 368 29.21 15.30 -13.17
CA PHE A 368 28.48 16.10 -12.17
C PHE A 368 28.36 15.50 -10.74
N LEU A 369 29.14 14.48 -10.38
CA LEU A 369 29.16 13.92 -9.02
C LEU A 369 30.51 14.11 -8.35
N THR A 370 30.50 14.31 -7.03
CA THR A 370 31.71 14.15 -6.21
C THR A 370 32.18 12.69 -6.26
N GLU A 371 33.45 12.45 -5.92
CA GLU A 371 34.00 11.09 -5.83
C GLU A 371 33.21 10.22 -4.84
N ILE A 372 32.80 10.79 -3.69
CA ILE A 372 32.00 10.09 -2.68
C ILE A 372 30.60 9.76 -3.22
N ALA A 373 29.94 10.71 -3.89
CA ALA A 373 28.63 10.45 -4.51
C ALA A 373 28.72 9.41 -5.64
N ALA A 374 29.78 9.44 -6.44
CA ALA A 374 30.04 8.42 -7.46
C ALA A 374 30.26 7.03 -6.84
N LYS A 375 31.02 6.96 -5.74
CA LYS A 375 31.25 5.73 -4.96
C LYS A 375 29.94 5.17 -4.41
N VAL A 376 29.09 6.00 -3.81
CA VAL A 376 27.77 5.61 -3.30
C VAL A 376 26.90 5.01 -4.42
N VAL A 377 26.81 5.69 -5.57
CA VAL A 377 26.05 5.20 -6.73
C VAL A 377 26.60 3.87 -7.22
N TRP A 378 27.92 3.72 -7.26
CA TRP A 378 28.57 2.46 -7.66
C TRP A 378 28.30 1.32 -6.66
N ILE A 379 28.32 1.59 -5.36
CA ILE A 379 27.97 0.60 -4.31
C ILE A 379 26.52 0.14 -4.52
N ARG A 380 25.57 1.07 -4.69
CA ARG A 380 24.15 0.74 -4.99
C ARG A 380 24.01 -0.14 -6.22
N GLN A 381 24.77 0.13 -7.28
CA GLN A 381 24.76 -0.72 -8.47
C GLN A 381 25.24 -2.14 -8.18
N GLN A 382 26.23 -2.35 -7.31
CA GLN A 382 26.65 -3.69 -6.91
C GLN A 382 25.61 -4.37 -6.01
N SER A 383 25.01 -3.63 -5.06
CA SER A 383 23.92 -4.11 -4.21
C SER A 383 22.76 -4.64 -5.05
N ASN A 384 22.31 -3.87 -6.05
CA ASN A 384 21.23 -4.28 -6.96
C ASN A 384 21.57 -5.54 -7.75
N LYS A 385 22.82 -5.67 -8.23
CA LYS A 385 23.27 -6.89 -8.94
C LYS A 385 23.27 -8.12 -8.03
N LEU A 386 23.74 -7.97 -6.79
CA LEU A 386 23.77 -9.06 -5.82
C LEU A 386 22.37 -9.46 -5.37
N GLU A 387 21.46 -8.50 -5.21
CA GLU A 387 20.05 -8.74 -4.90
C GLU A 387 19.34 -9.52 -6.02
N ASN A 388 19.56 -9.12 -7.28
CA ASN A 388 19.05 -9.85 -8.44
C ASN A 388 19.58 -11.29 -8.49
N LEU A 389 20.89 -11.48 -8.27
CA LEU A 389 21.50 -12.81 -8.22
C LEU A 389 20.91 -13.65 -7.07
N LYS A 390 20.73 -13.06 -5.88
CA LYS A 390 20.14 -13.73 -4.72
C LYS A 390 18.71 -14.19 -5.01
N SER A 391 17.89 -13.33 -5.61
CA SER A 391 16.52 -13.64 -6.03
C SER A 391 16.48 -14.81 -7.01
N LEU A 392 17.33 -14.77 -8.04
CA LEU A 392 17.45 -15.85 -9.03
C LEU A 392 17.91 -17.17 -8.40
N CYS A 393 18.95 -17.15 -7.56
CA CYS A 393 19.45 -18.33 -6.87
C CYS A 393 18.39 -18.92 -5.92
N SER A 394 17.62 -18.08 -5.23
CA SER A 394 16.51 -18.57 -4.40
C SER A 394 15.45 -19.28 -5.25
N ALA A 395 15.08 -18.71 -6.39
CA ALA A 395 14.09 -19.33 -7.26
C ALA A 395 14.60 -20.64 -7.88
N LEU A 396 15.91 -20.75 -8.14
CA LEU A 396 16.51 -21.86 -8.86
C LEU A 396 17.11 -22.96 -7.98
N LEU A 397 17.56 -22.68 -6.76
CA LEU A 397 18.46 -23.53 -5.99
C LEU A 397 18.04 -23.71 -4.52
N ASP A 398 16.93 -23.12 -4.08
CA ASP A 398 16.49 -23.14 -2.68
C ASP A 398 16.32 -24.53 -2.05
N ASP A 399 15.93 -25.51 -2.86
CA ASP A 399 15.77 -26.91 -2.47
C ASP A 399 17.09 -27.70 -2.34
N LEU A 400 18.23 -27.11 -2.73
CA LEU A 400 19.52 -27.79 -2.64
C LEU A 400 20.15 -27.67 -1.26
N THR A 401 20.77 -28.77 -0.80
CA THR A 401 21.42 -28.85 0.53
C THR A 401 22.52 -27.81 0.73
N GLY A 402 23.25 -27.43 -0.32
CA GLY A 402 24.32 -26.44 -0.24
C GLY A 402 23.86 -24.98 -0.36
N TYR A 403 22.60 -24.73 -0.74
CA TYR A 403 22.09 -23.37 -0.95
C TYR A 403 22.10 -22.48 0.30
N PRO A 404 21.77 -22.97 1.52
CA PRO A 404 21.84 -22.15 2.73
C PRO A 404 23.21 -21.48 2.95
N THR A 405 24.31 -22.17 2.63
CA THR A 405 25.66 -21.62 2.70
C THR A 405 25.86 -20.46 1.73
N LEU A 406 25.45 -20.65 0.46
CA LEU A 406 25.53 -19.61 -0.56
C LEU A 406 24.66 -18.39 -0.18
N ASN A 407 23.42 -18.64 0.25
CA ASN A 407 22.49 -17.60 0.65
C ASN A 407 23.01 -16.78 1.83
N THR A 408 23.60 -17.44 2.84
CA THR A 408 24.22 -16.79 4.00
C THR A 408 25.35 -15.86 3.58
N ARG A 409 26.21 -16.31 2.65
CA ARG A 409 27.29 -15.50 2.10
C ARG A 409 26.76 -14.29 1.31
N MET A 410 25.76 -14.49 0.47
CA MET A 410 25.11 -13.37 -0.25
C MET A 410 24.49 -12.36 0.72
N THR A 411 23.82 -12.80 1.79
CA THR A 411 23.27 -11.91 2.83
C THR A 411 24.38 -11.11 3.51
N SER A 412 25.44 -11.80 3.97
CA SER A 412 26.58 -11.12 4.61
C SER A 412 27.24 -10.10 3.67
N PHE A 413 27.38 -10.43 2.39
CA PHE A 413 27.95 -9.50 1.42
C PHE A 413 27.00 -8.31 1.14
N MET A 414 25.69 -8.52 1.07
CA MET A 414 24.71 -7.42 1.00
C MET A 414 24.81 -6.49 2.21
N ASP A 415 24.95 -7.04 3.42
CA ASP A 415 25.06 -6.23 4.64
C ASP A 415 26.35 -5.40 4.65
N LYS A 416 27.48 -5.97 4.18
CA LYS A 416 28.73 -5.22 3.97
C LYS A 416 28.55 -4.05 3.00
N LEU A 417 27.86 -4.27 1.88
CA LEU A 417 27.61 -3.20 0.90
C LEU A 417 26.74 -2.08 1.48
N LYS A 418 25.69 -2.44 2.24
CA LYS A 418 24.86 -1.46 2.95
C LYS A 418 25.66 -0.65 3.97
N GLN A 419 26.53 -1.31 4.73
CA GLN A 419 27.41 -0.64 5.67
C GLN A 419 28.37 0.32 4.95
N ALA A 420 29.02 -0.13 3.87
CA ALA A 420 29.94 0.72 3.09
C ALA A 420 29.23 1.91 2.43
N GLU A 421 27.98 1.75 2.01
CA GLU A 421 27.13 2.84 1.54
C GLU A 421 26.87 3.86 2.65
N GLN A 422 26.45 3.41 3.84
CA GLN A 422 26.21 4.28 4.99
C GLN A 422 27.47 5.04 5.42
N GLU A 423 28.61 4.36 5.51
CA GLU A 423 29.89 4.99 5.84
C GLU A 423 30.31 6.04 4.82
N SER A 424 30.01 5.80 3.53
CA SER A 424 30.27 6.78 2.47
C SER A 424 29.32 7.99 2.56
N TYR A 425 28.06 7.78 2.96
CA TYR A 425 27.13 8.88 3.25
C TYR A 425 27.54 9.69 4.46
N ASP A 426 27.97 9.06 5.55
CA ASP A 426 28.41 9.74 6.76
C ASP A 426 29.67 10.59 6.53
N GLN A 427 30.47 10.24 5.52
CA GLN A 427 31.65 11.01 5.08
C GLN A 427 31.32 12.18 4.15
N TRP A 428 30.18 12.13 3.46
CA TRP A 428 29.74 13.16 2.52
C TRP A 428 29.05 14.31 3.24
#